data_AF-A0A821WN72-F1
#
_entry.id   AF-A0A821WN72-F1
#
_cell.length_a   1.000
_cell.length_b   1.000
_cell.length_c   1.000
_cell.angle_alpha   90.00
_cell.angle_beta   90.00
_cell.angle_gamma   90.00
#
_symmetry.space_group_name_H-M   'P 1'
#
loop_
_entity.id
_entity.type
_entity.pdbx_description
1 polymer ?
#
loop_
_entity_poly.entity_id
_entity_poly.type
_entity_poly.pdbx_seq_one_letter_code
_entity_poly.pdbx_strand_id
1 'polypeptide(L)'
;MVSRIIDYIKTQGRLKISHRAWLYALEAWINAFVDDSIQCSLFWCKLRATIGETLSLILFFTLGLTTSDQFLSTSHRRNLRRLSTFKLTRQLILINIMMWSFHGISTLIFFKIQSSLDSSIYYQIYGQYYSIGYFYILLGYLPMSIMTIFSILAVLNVRKIIRTPIPIERRWRDRQLTSMVLIPLTLPMSCIVLVHSVTNILMMFN
;
A
#
# COMPACT_ATOMS: atom_id res chain seq x y z
N MET A 1 22.22 18.42 -22.93
CA MET A 1 22.34 17.11 -22.24
C MET A 1 22.57 17.29 -20.73
N VAL A 2 23.49 18.16 -20.31
CA VAL A 2 23.79 18.48 -18.90
C VAL A 2 22.61 19.05 -18.10
N SER A 3 21.78 19.93 -18.66
CA SER A 3 20.62 20.49 -17.94
C SER A 3 19.56 19.44 -17.56
N ARG A 4 19.40 18.39 -18.39
CA ARG A 4 18.49 17.26 -18.08
C ARG A 4 19.04 16.33 -16.99
N ILE A 5 20.36 16.31 -16.79
CA ILE A 5 21.03 15.54 -15.73
C ILE A 5 20.88 16.27 -14.39
N ILE A 6 20.96 17.60 -14.38
CA ILE A 6 20.77 18.43 -13.18
C ILE A 6 19.31 18.35 -12.69
N ASP A 7 18.33 18.45 -13.59
CA ASP A 7 16.91 18.25 -13.22
C ASP A 7 16.67 16.83 -12.68
N TYR A 8 17.34 15.83 -13.24
CA TYR A 8 17.23 14.44 -12.81
C TYR A 8 17.80 14.18 -11.42
N ILE A 9 18.99 14.72 -11.10
CA ILE A 9 19.60 14.65 -9.76
C ILE A 9 18.71 15.37 -8.74
N LYS A 10 18.10 16.49 -9.12
CA LYS A 10 17.16 17.26 -8.28
C LYS A 10 15.87 16.47 -7.99
N THR A 11 15.33 15.73 -8.96
CA THR A 11 14.18 14.82 -8.74
C THR A 11 14.52 13.57 -7.92
N GLN A 12 15.71 12.97 -8.10
CA GLN A 12 16.16 11.80 -7.33
C GLN A 12 16.43 12.17 -5.85
N GLY A 13 17.03 13.34 -5.60
CA GLY A 13 17.16 13.90 -4.25
C GLY A 13 15.80 14.12 -3.58
N ARG A 14 14.82 14.67 -4.32
CA ARG A 14 13.44 14.84 -3.83
C ARG A 14 12.72 13.52 -3.54
N LEU A 15 12.99 12.46 -4.30
CA LEU A 15 12.38 11.14 -4.07
C LEU A 15 12.88 10.47 -2.79
N LYS A 16 14.19 10.58 -2.49
CA LYS A 16 14.75 10.07 -1.21
C LYS A 16 14.23 10.86 -0.01
N ILE A 17 14.08 12.18 -0.16
CA ILE A 17 13.49 13.04 0.88
C ILE A 17 12.00 12.71 1.06
N SER A 18 11.28 12.46 -0.04
CA SER A 18 9.88 12.03 0.00
C SER A 18 9.70 10.68 0.70
N HIS A 19 10.53 9.67 0.42
CA HIS A 19 10.42 8.37 1.09
C HIS A 19 10.72 8.44 2.59
N ARG A 20 11.70 9.27 3.01
CA ARG A 20 11.94 9.54 4.43
C ARG A 20 10.79 10.31 5.07
N ALA A 21 10.23 11.30 4.38
CA ALA A 21 9.04 12.01 4.85
C ALA A 21 7.83 11.08 4.99
N TRP A 22 7.67 10.09 4.10
CA TRP A 22 6.64 9.04 4.24
C TRP A 22 6.87 8.14 5.45
N LEU A 23 8.11 7.73 5.71
CA LEU A 23 8.44 6.94 6.90
C LEU A 23 8.23 7.75 8.19
N TYR A 24 8.66 9.01 8.23
CA TYR A 24 8.41 9.90 9.37
C TYR A 24 6.94 10.26 9.53
N ALA A 25 6.19 10.40 8.44
CA ALA A 25 4.75 10.61 8.51
C ALA A 25 4.05 9.35 9.01
N LEU A 26 4.46 8.15 8.57
CA LEU A 26 3.96 6.88 9.07
C LEU A 26 4.30 6.69 10.55
N GLU A 27 5.53 6.99 10.96
CA GLU A 27 6.00 6.89 12.33
C GLU A 27 5.35 7.94 13.24
N ALA A 28 5.20 9.19 12.79
CA ALA A 28 4.45 10.23 13.49
C ALA A 28 2.96 9.88 13.58
N TRP A 29 2.41 9.23 12.55
CA TRP A 29 1.04 8.71 12.58
C TRP A 29 0.93 7.55 13.58
N ILE A 30 1.84 6.59 13.57
CA ILE A 30 1.92 5.49 14.54
C ILE A 30 2.17 6.01 15.97
N ASN A 31 2.93 7.09 16.16
CA ASN A 31 3.22 7.65 17.48
C ASN A 31 2.09 8.55 17.99
N ALA A 32 1.45 9.33 17.10
CA ALA A 32 0.20 10.01 17.42
C ALA A 32 -0.84 8.97 17.87
N PHE A 33 -0.86 7.81 17.20
CA PHE A 33 -1.30 6.48 17.66
C PHE A 33 -1.53 6.23 19.15
N VAL A 34 -0.43 6.40 19.88
CA VAL A 34 -0.07 5.65 21.10
C VAL A 34 -0.20 6.52 22.35
N ASP A 35 -0.31 7.84 22.21
CA ASP A 35 -0.47 8.73 23.35
C ASP A 35 -1.95 8.78 23.80
N ASP A 36 -2.34 7.75 24.56
CA ASP A 36 -3.67 7.54 25.15
C ASP A 36 -3.89 8.36 26.45
N SER A 37 -3.40 9.60 26.51
CA SER A 37 -3.54 10.46 27.71
C SER A 37 -4.61 11.55 27.62
N ILE A 38 -5.30 11.70 26.48
CA ILE A 38 -6.31 12.73 26.29
C ILE A 38 -7.69 12.09 26.24
N GLN A 39 -8.59 12.58 27.09
CA GLN A 39 -10.03 12.29 27.15
C GLN A 39 -10.71 12.41 25.78
N CYS A 40 -10.52 11.40 24.91
CA CYS A 40 -11.11 11.40 23.59
C CYS A 40 -12.59 11.07 23.73
N SER A 41 -13.45 11.93 23.17
CA SER A 41 -14.86 11.57 23.00
C SER A 41 -14.96 10.26 22.21
N LEU A 42 -15.96 9.43 22.52
CA LEU A 42 -16.18 8.15 21.83
C LEU A 42 -16.28 8.34 20.31
N PHE A 43 -16.81 9.48 19.89
CA PHE A 43 -16.85 9.91 18.50
C PHE A 43 -15.45 10.07 17.88
N TRP A 44 -14.52 10.74 18.57
CA TRP A 44 -13.16 10.96 18.07
C TRP A 44 -12.36 9.66 17.95
N CYS A 45 -12.46 8.77 18.94
CA CYS A 45 -11.80 7.47 18.91
C CYS A 45 -12.26 6.64 17.69
N LYS A 46 -13.58 6.62 17.45
CA LYS A 46 -14.19 5.93 16.32
C LYS A 46 -13.77 6.53 14.98
N LEU A 47 -13.85 7.85 14.84
CA LEU A 47 -13.44 8.56 13.62
C LEU A 47 -11.98 8.28 13.29
N ARG A 48 -11.12 8.34 14.30
CA ARG A 48 -9.69 8.08 14.19
C ARG A 48 -9.39 6.66 13.70
N ALA A 49 -10.04 5.65 14.29
CA ALA A 49 -9.88 4.26 13.86
C ALA A 49 -10.30 4.08 12.39
N THR A 50 -11.47 4.61 12.01
CA THR A 50 -11.99 4.53 10.64
C THR A 50 -11.10 5.24 9.62
N ILE A 51 -10.58 6.43 9.95
CA ILE A 51 -9.64 7.16 9.08
C ILE A 51 -8.37 6.32 8.87
N GLY A 52 -7.85 5.71 9.93
CA GLY A 52 -6.65 4.89 9.83
C GLY A 52 -6.80 3.64 8.97
N GLU A 53 -7.92 2.94 9.14
CA GLU A 53 -8.30 1.82 8.27
C GLU A 53 -8.43 2.26 6.80
N THR A 54 -9.18 3.34 6.56
CA THR A 54 -9.42 3.83 5.20
C THR A 54 -8.13 4.27 4.50
N LEU A 55 -7.28 5.03 5.19
CA LEU A 55 -6.00 5.47 4.65
C LEU A 55 -5.06 4.29 4.40
N SER A 56 -5.05 3.29 5.28
CA SER A 56 -4.25 2.08 5.09
C SER A 56 -4.66 1.38 3.80
N LEU A 57 -5.95 1.10 3.59
CA LEU A 57 -6.44 0.48 2.36
C LEU A 57 -6.09 1.29 1.11
N ILE A 58 -6.30 2.61 1.14
CA ILE A 58 -5.92 3.49 0.03
C ILE A 58 -4.44 3.34 -0.30
N LEU A 59 -3.56 3.35 0.70
CA LEU A 59 -2.12 3.21 0.53
C LEU A 59 -1.77 1.83 -0.06
N PHE A 60 -2.27 0.74 0.53
CA PHE A 60 -1.98 -0.63 0.07
C PHE A 60 -2.39 -0.85 -1.38
N PHE A 61 -3.59 -0.42 -1.77
CA PHE A 61 -4.04 -0.56 -3.16
C PHE A 61 -3.30 0.39 -4.10
N THR A 62 -2.94 1.60 -3.66
CA THR A 62 -2.12 2.52 -4.46
C THR A 62 -0.73 1.94 -4.73
N LEU A 63 -0.14 1.25 -3.75
CA LEU A 63 1.11 0.51 -3.93
C LEU A 63 0.94 -0.63 -4.95
N GLY A 64 -0.16 -1.39 -4.87
CA GLY A 64 -0.56 -2.36 -5.89
C GLY A 64 -0.62 -1.75 -7.30
N LEU A 65 -1.38 -0.68 -7.47
CA LEU A 65 -1.50 0.04 -8.74
C LEU A 65 -0.15 0.57 -9.25
N THR A 66 0.72 1.02 -8.35
CA THR A 66 2.07 1.49 -8.68
C THR A 66 2.92 0.36 -9.24
N THR A 67 2.87 -0.84 -8.64
CA THR A 67 3.58 -2.02 -9.18
C THR A 67 3.02 -2.48 -10.52
N SER A 68 1.71 -2.39 -10.72
CA SER A 68 1.07 -2.68 -12.02
C SER A 68 1.50 -1.69 -13.10
N ASP A 69 1.53 -0.39 -12.79
CA ASP A 69 2.00 0.66 -13.71
C ASP A 69 3.49 0.48 -14.05
N GLN A 70 4.30 0.09 -13.06
CA GLN A 70 5.70 -0.27 -13.26
C GLN A 70 5.86 -1.49 -14.19
N PHE A 71 5.02 -2.51 -14.06
CA PHE A 71 5.00 -3.64 -14.98
C PHE A 71 4.62 -3.21 -16.41
N LEU A 72 3.57 -2.40 -16.57
CA LEU A 72 3.11 -1.92 -17.88
C LEU A 72 4.17 -1.07 -18.58
N SER A 73 4.81 -0.15 -17.84
CA SER A 73 5.85 0.73 -18.36
C SER A 73 7.13 -0.01 -18.75
N THR A 74 7.48 -1.08 -18.04
CA THR A 74 8.65 -1.94 -18.33
C THR A 74 8.37 -3.03 -19.37
N SER A 75 7.13 -3.21 -19.80
CA SER A 75 6.76 -4.24 -20.78
C SER A 75 7.38 -3.99 -22.15
N HIS A 76 7.92 -5.06 -22.77
CA HIS A 76 8.46 -5.01 -24.13
C HIS A 76 7.36 -4.78 -25.19
N ARG A 77 6.11 -5.18 -24.91
CA ARG A 77 5.01 -5.03 -25.86
C ARG A 77 4.55 -3.56 -25.88
N ARG A 78 4.69 -2.90 -27.03
CA ARG A 78 4.30 -1.48 -27.22
C ARG A 78 2.83 -1.21 -26.85
N ASN A 79 1.95 -2.17 -27.09
CA ASN A 79 0.53 -2.08 -26.73
C ASN A 79 0.33 -1.99 -25.22
N LEU A 80 1.01 -2.84 -24.43
CA LEU A 80 0.95 -2.79 -22.97
C LEU A 80 1.57 -1.51 -22.41
N ARG A 81 2.69 -1.06 -22.99
CA ARG A 81 3.32 0.19 -22.58
C ARG A 81 2.44 1.41 -22.83
N ARG A 82 1.62 1.38 -23.89
CA ARG A 82 0.67 2.46 -24.20
C ARG A 82 -0.48 2.55 -23.18
N LEU A 83 -0.76 1.50 -22.43
CA LEU A 83 -1.78 1.52 -21.37
C LEU A 83 -1.35 2.34 -20.15
N SER A 84 -0.05 2.38 -19.85
CA SER A 84 0.52 3.25 -18.80
C SER A 84 0.48 4.71 -19.27
N THR A 85 -0.70 5.31 -19.15
CA THR A 85 -0.93 6.74 -19.40
C THR A 85 -1.23 7.44 -18.09
N PHE A 86 -0.71 8.66 -17.95
CA PHE A 86 -0.96 9.49 -16.77
C PHE A 86 -2.45 9.72 -16.49
N LYS A 87 -3.28 9.78 -17.56
CA LYS A 87 -4.74 9.93 -17.44
C LYS A 87 -5.38 8.71 -16.78
N LEU A 88 -4.99 7.51 -17.20
CA LEU A 88 -5.50 6.26 -16.63
C LEU A 88 -5.08 6.11 -15.17
N THR A 89 -3.80 6.34 -14.87
CA THR A 89 -3.28 6.27 -13.49
C THR A 89 -4.03 7.21 -12.56
N ARG A 90 -4.28 8.45 -12.99
CA ARG A 90 -5.07 9.42 -12.22
C ARG A 90 -6.52 8.97 -12.00
N GLN A 91 -7.16 8.40 -13.02
CA GLN A 91 -8.52 7.87 -12.90
C GLN A 91 -8.57 6.69 -11.93
N LEU A 92 -7.64 5.75 -12.01
CA LEU A 92 -7.57 4.58 -11.12
C LEU A 92 -7.34 4.99 -9.66
N ILE A 93 -6.44 5.95 -9.40
CA ILE A 93 -6.21 6.47 -8.04
C ILE A 93 -7.48 7.15 -7.48
N LEU A 94 -8.18 7.93 -8.30
CA LEU A 94 -9.41 8.60 -7.87
C LEU A 94 -10.53 7.59 -7.57
N ILE A 95 -10.70 6.57 -8.42
CA ILE A 95 -11.64 5.46 -8.17
C ILE A 95 -11.26 4.72 -6.88
N ASN A 96 -9.98 4.46 -6.67
CA ASN A 96 -9.47 3.80 -5.45
C ASN A 96 -9.83 4.60 -4.20
N ILE A 97 -9.57 5.91 -4.19
CA ILE A 97 -9.90 6.79 -3.06
C ILE A 97 -11.41 6.80 -2.80
N MET A 98 -12.24 6.93 -3.84
CA MET A 98 -13.69 6.93 -3.68
C MET A 98 -14.20 5.60 -3.10
N MET A 99 -13.76 4.48 -3.67
CA MET A 99 -14.16 3.14 -3.25
C MET A 99 -13.86 2.89 -1.77
N TRP A 100 -12.64 3.21 -1.33
CA TRP A 100 -12.25 3.01 0.07
C TRP A 100 -12.86 4.05 1.02
N SER A 101 -13.15 5.26 0.54
CA SER A 101 -13.90 6.24 1.34
C SER A 101 -15.33 5.75 1.64
N PHE A 102 -16.01 5.13 0.67
CA PHE A 102 -17.33 4.51 0.89
C PHE A 102 -17.26 3.32 1.86
N HIS A 103 -16.20 2.51 1.75
CA HIS A 103 -15.95 1.43 2.71
C HIS A 103 -15.75 1.98 4.13
N GLY A 104 -14.91 3.01 4.29
CA GLY A 104 -14.70 3.69 5.57
C GLY A 104 -15.99 4.26 6.18
N ILE A 105 -16.84 4.90 5.37
CA ILE A 105 -18.16 5.39 5.85
C ILE A 105 -19.01 4.22 6.37
N SER A 106 -19.00 3.07 5.69
CA SER A 106 -19.73 1.88 6.13
C SER A 106 -19.19 1.40 7.48
N THR A 107 -17.86 1.34 7.64
CA THR A 107 -17.23 1.00 8.94
C THR A 107 -17.62 2.01 10.03
N LEU A 108 -17.68 3.30 9.72
CA LEU A 108 -18.13 4.33 10.66
C LEU A 108 -19.58 4.10 11.12
N ILE A 109 -20.46 3.52 10.31
CA ILE A 109 -21.85 3.28 10.73
C ILE A 109 -21.93 2.06 11.63
N PHE A 110 -21.26 0.97 11.27
CA PHE A 110 -21.38 -0.33 11.96
C PHE A 110 -20.47 -0.50 13.17
N PHE A 111 -19.36 0.24 13.27
CA PHE A 111 -18.43 0.14 14.38
C PHE A 111 -19.01 0.74 15.67
N LYS A 112 -19.05 -0.01 16.78
CA LYS A 112 -19.47 0.48 18.10
C LYS A 112 -18.38 0.17 19.13
N ILE A 113 -18.01 1.15 19.94
CA ILE A 113 -17.06 1.02 21.04
C ILE A 113 -17.87 0.86 22.33
N GLN A 114 -17.63 -0.21 23.11
CA GLN A 114 -18.31 -0.42 24.39
C GLN A 114 -17.33 -0.22 25.57
N SER A 115 -17.79 0.52 26.57
CA SER A 115 -16.97 1.11 27.64
C SER A 115 -16.64 0.19 28.82
N SER A 116 -16.69 -1.14 28.68
CA SER A 116 -16.47 -2.03 29.83
C SER A 116 -15.87 -3.37 29.43
N LEU A 117 -14.56 -3.50 29.61
CA LEU A 117 -13.71 -4.71 29.71
C LEU A 117 -13.73 -5.76 28.59
N ASP A 118 -14.70 -5.76 27.67
CA ASP A 118 -14.70 -6.61 26.47
C ASP A 118 -15.23 -5.82 25.28
N SER A 119 -14.31 -5.32 24.46
CA SER A 119 -14.58 -4.66 23.18
C SER A 119 -14.97 -5.68 22.10
N SER A 120 -16.07 -6.40 22.32
CA SER A 120 -16.61 -7.34 21.33
C SER A 120 -17.55 -6.65 20.34
N ILE A 121 -17.35 -6.93 19.06
CA ILE A 121 -18.13 -6.35 17.94
C ILE A 121 -19.58 -6.87 18.03
N TYR A 122 -20.54 -5.96 18.21
CA TYR A 122 -21.96 -6.27 18.50
C TYR A 122 -22.64 -7.16 17.45
N TYR A 123 -22.28 -7.02 16.18
CA TYR A 123 -22.73 -7.93 15.14
C TYR A 123 -21.66 -8.98 14.93
N GLN A 124 -21.91 -10.21 15.41
CA GLN A 124 -21.04 -11.37 15.16
C GLN A 124 -20.66 -11.50 13.68
N ILE A 125 -21.60 -11.17 12.78
CA ILE A 125 -21.40 -11.10 11.33
C ILE A 125 -20.38 -10.02 10.93
N TYR A 126 -20.49 -8.81 11.50
CA TYR A 126 -19.53 -7.73 11.24
C TYR A 126 -18.15 -8.05 11.85
N GLY A 127 -18.12 -8.74 13.00
CA GLY A 127 -16.88 -9.21 13.60
C GLY A 127 -16.15 -10.21 12.72
N GLN A 128 -16.87 -11.19 12.15
CA GLN A 128 -16.32 -12.13 11.18
C GLN A 128 -15.88 -11.44 9.88
N TYR A 129 -16.67 -10.48 9.38
CA TYR A 129 -16.28 -9.67 8.23
C TYR A 129 -14.97 -8.92 8.49
N TYR A 130 -14.83 -8.31 9.67
CA TYR A 130 -13.66 -7.52 10.00
C TYR A 130 -12.42 -8.40 10.23
N SER A 131 -12.57 -9.50 10.97
CA SER A 131 -11.45 -10.40 11.26
C SER A 131 -10.99 -11.17 10.03
N ILE A 132 -11.90 -11.74 9.25
CA ILE A 132 -11.55 -12.58 8.10
C ILE A 132 -11.47 -11.75 6.81
N GLY A 133 -12.54 -11.02 6.49
CA GLY A 133 -12.67 -10.28 5.24
C GLY A 133 -11.73 -9.08 5.17
N TYR A 134 -11.78 -8.20 6.15
CA TYR A 134 -10.98 -6.98 6.13
C TYR A 134 -9.48 -7.27 6.34
N PHE A 135 -9.10 -7.91 7.46
CA PHE A 135 -7.67 -8.11 7.75
C PHE A 135 -6.99 -9.08 6.79
N TYR A 136 -7.54 -10.26 6.55
CA TYR A 136 -6.84 -11.23 5.69
C TYR A 136 -7.03 -10.95 4.22
N ILE A 137 -8.25 -10.65 3.75
CA ILE A 137 -8.49 -10.53 2.31
C ILE A 137 -8.12 -9.14 1.82
N LEU A 138 -8.72 -8.10 2.38
CA LEU A 138 -8.59 -6.73 1.87
C LEU A 138 -7.24 -6.10 2.19
N LEU A 139 -6.74 -6.24 3.42
CA LEU A 139 -5.47 -5.66 3.84
C LEU A 139 -4.27 -6.58 3.51
N GLY A 140 -4.48 -7.90 3.58
CA GLY A 140 -3.44 -8.91 3.38
C GLY A 140 -3.36 -9.43 1.94
N TYR A 141 -4.01 -10.56 1.68
CA TYR A 141 -3.81 -11.40 0.50
C TYR A 141 -4.07 -10.68 -0.83
N LEU A 142 -5.09 -9.85 -0.93
CA LEU A 142 -5.47 -9.26 -2.21
C LEU A 142 -4.44 -8.23 -2.72
N PRO A 143 -4.09 -7.16 -1.98
CA PRO A 143 -3.05 -6.23 -2.42
C PRO A 143 -1.68 -6.92 -2.53
N MET A 144 -1.37 -7.87 -1.64
CA MET A 144 -0.09 -8.58 -1.66
C MET A 144 0.08 -9.49 -2.87
N SER A 145 -0.96 -10.22 -3.26
CA SER A 145 -0.92 -11.08 -4.44
C SER A 145 -0.74 -10.24 -5.71
N ILE A 146 -1.50 -9.14 -5.85
CA ILE A 146 -1.37 -8.19 -6.95
C ILE A 146 0.07 -7.66 -7.02
N MET A 147 0.58 -7.12 -5.90
CA MET A 147 1.93 -6.57 -5.83
C MET A 147 2.98 -7.61 -6.17
N THR A 148 2.87 -8.83 -5.64
CA THR A 148 3.85 -9.91 -5.87
C THR A 148 3.86 -10.34 -7.33
N ILE A 149 2.70 -10.58 -7.93
CA ILE A 149 2.57 -10.99 -9.33
C ILE A 149 3.16 -9.92 -10.24
N PHE A 150 2.74 -8.66 -10.11
CA PHE A 150 3.22 -7.58 -10.97
C PHE A 150 4.69 -7.25 -10.74
N SER A 151 5.18 -7.37 -9.51
CA SER A 151 6.60 -7.22 -9.17
C SER A 151 7.47 -8.28 -9.85
N ILE A 152 7.09 -9.56 -9.75
CA ILE A 152 7.80 -10.65 -10.41
C ILE A 152 7.81 -10.42 -11.93
N LEU A 153 6.65 -10.09 -12.50
CA LEU A 153 6.54 -9.81 -13.93
C LEU A 153 7.40 -8.61 -14.37
N ALA A 154 7.48 -7.55 -13.56
CA ALA A 154 8.34 -6.41 -13.82
C ALA A 154 9.83 -6.80 -13.82
N VAL A 155 10.27 -7.63 -12.86
CA VAL A 155 11.65 -8.15 -12.82
C VAL A 155 11.96 -9.01 -14.04
N LEU A 156 11.04 -9.88 -14.45
CA LEU A 156 11.21 -10.71 -15.65
C LEU A 156 11.34 -9.85 -16.91
N ASN A 157 10.52 -8.80 -17.04
CA ASN A 157 10.61 -7.84 -18.15
C ASN A 157 11.95 -7.10 -18.17
N VAL A 158 12.43 -6.61 -17.02
CA VAL A 158 13.73 -5.93 -16.91
C VAL A 158 14.88 -6.88 -17.25
N ARG A 159 14.84 -8.14 -16.78
CA ARG A 159 15.85 -9.15 -17.15
C ARG A 159 15.88 -9.43 -18.64
N LYS A 160 14.73 -9.40 -19.32
CA LYS A 160 14.63 -9.57 -20.78
C LYS A 160 15.25 -8.39 -21.52
N ILE A 161 15.01 -7.15 -21.06
CA ILE A 161 15.57 -5.90 -21.59
C ILE A 161 17.11 -5.87 -21.48
N ILE A 162 17.69 -6.52 -20.45
CA ILE A 162 19.15 -6.59 -20.27
C ILE A 162 19.84 -7.31 -21.46
N ARG A 163 19.16 -8.24 -22.11
CA ARG A 163 19.70 -8.99 -23.26
C ARG A 163 19.60 -8.25 -24.60
N THR A 164 18.86 -7.13 -24.66
CA THR A 164 18.74 -6.28 -25.85
C THR A 164 19.64 -5.04 -25.73
N PRO A 165 20.28 -4.58 -26.82
CA PRO A 165 21.13 -3.39 -26.83
C PRO A 165 20.24 -2.14 -26.71
N ILE A 166 20.01 -1.72 -25.48
CA ILE A 166 19.27 -0.49 -25.12
C ILE A 166 20.27 0.46 -24.46
N PRO A 167 20.19 1.78 -24.71
CA PRO A 167 21.10 2.77 -24.12
C PRO A 167 21.21 2.62 -22.60
N ILE A 168 22.45 2.58 -22.12
CA ILE A 168 22.86 2.26 -20.74
C ILE A 168 22.18 3.15 -19.69
N GLU A 169 21.91 4.41 -20.03
CA GLU A 169 21.31 5.41 -19.13
C GLU A 169 19.86 5.07 -18.72
N ARG A 170 19.03 4.56 -19.65
CA ARG A 170 17.65 4.13 -19.32
C ARG A 170 17.64 2.90 -18.43
N ARG A 171 18.58 1.97 -18.68
CA ARG A 171 18.69 0.71 -17.94
C ARG A 171 18.96 0.94 -16.44
N TRP A 172 19.83 1.89 -16.11
CA TRP A 172 20.12 2.23 -14.70
C TRP A 172 18.93 2.84 -13.97
N ARG A 173 18.18 3.72 -14.65
CA ARG A 173 16.99 4.37 -14.09
C ARG A 173 15.90 3.36 -13.73
N ASP A 174 15.56 2.49 -14.68
CA ASP A 174 14.49 1.50 -14.46
C ASP A 174 14.88 0.49 -13.39
N ARG A 175 16.17 0.13 -13.30
CA ARG A 175 16.71 -0.78 -12.29
C ARG A 175 16.74 -0.16 -10.88
N GLN A 176 17.08 1.12 -10.77
CA GLN A 176 16.99 1.83 -9.48
C GLN A 176 15.54 1.98 -9.01
N LEU A 177 14.62 2.32 -9.92
CA LEU A 177 13.20 2.47 -9.56
C LEU A 177 12.57 1.13 -9.16
N THR A 178 12.87 0.05 -9.89
CA THR A 178 12.39 -1.31 -9.53
C THR A 178 13.02 -1.78 -8.23
N SER A 179 14.33 -1.61 -8.03
CA SER A 179 14.99 -2.02 -6.78
C SER A 179 14.51 -1.23 -5.56
N MET A 180 14.16 0.06 -5.73
CA MET A 180 13.68 0.91 -4.65
C MET A 180 12.23 0.61 -4.27
N VAL A 181 11.42 0.11 -5.20
CA VAL A 181 10.01 -0.23 -4.95
C VAL A 181 9.84 -1.70 -4.57
N LEU A 182 10.47 -2.67 -5.25
CA LEU A 182 10.22 -4.09 -4.98
C LEU A 182 10.75 -4.54 -3.62
N ILE A 183 12.01 -4.20 -3.30
CA ILE A 183 12.71 -4.78 -2.14
C ILE A 183 12.05 -4.38 -0.81
N PRO A 184 11.65 -3.12 -0.59
CA PRO A 184 11.01 -2.72 0.66
C PRO A 184 9.54 -3.14 0.77
N LEU A 185 8.86 -3.48 -0.33
CA LEU A 185 7.41 -3.71 -0.33
C LEU A 185 7.04 -5.18 -0.22
N THR A 186 7.78 -6.10 -0.85
CA THR A 186 7.37 -7.52 -0.86
C THR A 186 7.82 -8.30 0.37
N LEU A 187 8.96 -7.94 0.99
CA LEU A 187 9.54 -8.71 2.11
C LEU A 187 8.94 -8.36 3.48
N PRO A 188 8.79 -7.08 3.87
CA PRO A 188 8.27 -6.75 5.20
C PRO A 188 6.77 -7.06 5.31
N MET A 189 6.02 -6.81 4.24
CA MET A 189 4.57 -7.01 4.25
C MET A 189 4.18 -8.49 4.32
N SER A 190 4.94 -9.38 3.66
CA SER A 190 4.68 -10.82 3.76
C SER A 190 5.01 -11.35 5.16
N CYS A 191 6.06 -10.84 5.79
CA CYS A 191 6.39 -11.15 7.19
C CYS A 191 5.32 -10.69 8.16
N ILE A 192 4.78 -9.47 8.02
CA ILE A 192 3.74 -8.93 8.92
C ILE A 192 2.47 -9.78 8.85
N VAL A 193 2.01 -10.12 7.64
CA VAL A 193 0.82 -10.96 7.46
C VAL A 193 1.04 -12.35 8.05
N LEU A 194 2.23 -12.94 7.86
CA LEU A 194 2.58 -14.25 8.43
C LEU A 194 2.54 -14.22 9.96
N VAL A 195 3.17 -13.23 10.60
CA VAL A 195 3.19 -13.08 12.06
C VAL A 195 1.78 -12.89 12.62
N HIS A 196 0.95 -12.06 11.96
CA HIS A 196 -0.42 -11.84 12.38
C HIS A 196 -1.29 -13.10 12.22
N SER A 197 -1.06 -13.87 11.16
CA SER A 197 -1.76 -15.14 10.92
C SER A 197 -1.40 -16.18 11.99
N VAL A 198 -0.11 -16.30 12.32
CA VAL A 198 0.39 -17.24 13.34
C VAL A 198 -0.12 -16.88 14.73
N THR A 199 -0.11 -15.61 15.10
CA THR A 199 -0.62 -15.14 16.41
C THR A 199 -2.12 -15.37 16.58
N ASN A 200 -2.92 -15.12 15.54
CA ASN A 200 -4.36 -15.41 15.57
C ASN A 200 -4.67 -16.90 15.64
N ILE A 201 -3.91 -17.75 14.93
CA ILE A 201 -4.06 -19.21 15.03
C ILE A 201 -3.70 -19.69 16.44
N LEU A 202 -2.61 -19.20 17.02
CA LEU A 202 -2.22 -19.50 18.41
C LEU A 202 -3.29 -19.07 19.42
N MET A 203 -3.93 -17.90 19.22
CA MET A 203 -5.02 -17.43 20.08
C MET A 203 -6.32 -18.25 19.93
N MET A 204 -6.52 -18.99 18.83
CA MET A 204 -7.65 -19.91 18.70
C MET A 204 -7.43 -21.25 19.40
N PHE A 205 -6.18 -21.61 19.74
CA PHE A 205 -5.84 -22.87 20.38
C PHE A 205 -5.67 -22.78 21.91
N ASN A 206 -5.64 -21.57 22.47
CA ASN A 206 -5.65 -21.30 23.91
C ASN A 206 -7.05 -20.91 24.38
#